data_AF-A0A9E6DJ10-F1
#
_entry.id   AF-A0A9E6DJ10-F1
#
_cell.length_a   1.000
_cell.length_b   1.000
_cell.length_c   1.000
_cell.angle_alpha   90.00
_cell.angle_beta   90.00
_cell.angle_gamma   90.00
#
_symmetry.space_group_name_H-M   'P 1'
#
loop_
_entity.id
_entity.type
_entity.pdbx_description
1 polymer ?
#
loop_
_entity_poly.entity_id
_entity_poly.type
_entity_poly.pdbx_seq_one_letter_code
_entity_poly.pdbx_strand_id
1 'polypeptide(L)'
;KELDERERQIEQRLALLTEAEAALRRDLSLIEEAEARLQAAIDIADEAAAEDLGRLIAVYESMKSADAAALFQAMTPEFAAGFLSEMRAEAAASILSEVTPEFAFAVSVIIAGRNADIALE
;
A
#
# COMPACT_ATOMS: atom_id res chain seq x y z
N LYS A 1 34.85 54.62 4.12
CA LYS A 1 34.34 54.64 2.72
C LYS A 1 34.29 53.25 2.12
N GLU A 2 35.41 52.55 1.92
CA GLU A 2 35.39 51.19 1.35
C GLU A 2 34.84 50.14 2.34
N LEU A 3 35.11 50.31 3.63
CA LEU A 3 34.53 49.49 4.71
C LEU A 3 33.01 49.70 4.81
N ASP A 4 32.53 50.94 4.83
CA ASP A 4 31.09 51.25 4.90
C ASP A 4 30.29 50.68 3.72
N GLU A 5 30.88 50.66 2.52
CA GLU A 5 30.26 50.09 1.33
C GLU A 5 30.20 48.55 1.41
N ARG A 6 31.27 47.93 1.90
CA ARG A 6 31.29 46.48 2.18
C ARG A 6 30.26 46.09 3.24
N GLU A 7 30.12 46.88 4.30
CA GLU A 7 29.17 46.64 5.38
C GLU A 7 27.73 46.69 4.86
N ARG A 8 27.37 47.70 4.05
CA ARG A 8 26.07 47.75 3.36
C ARG A 8 25.81 46.55 2.47
N GLN A 9 26.79 46.11 1.69
CA GLN A 9 26.63 44.96 0.80
C GLN A 9 26.40 43.66 1.60
N ILE A 10 27.04 43.52 2.75
CA ILE A 10 26.84 42.39 3.66
C ILE A 10 25.44 42.45 4.28
N GLU A 11 24.99 43.60 4.76
CA GLU A 11 23.64 43.79 5.31
C GLU A 11 22.55 43.46 4.28
N GLN A 12 22.70 43.94 3.04
CA GLN A 12 21.78 43.62 1.95
C GLN A 12 21.73 42.13 1.64
N ARG A 13 22.88 41.46 1.59
CA ARG A 13 22.95 40.00 1.37
C ARG A 13 22.31 39.22 2.52
N LEU A 14 22.55 39.65 3.76
CA LEU A 14 21.93 39.05 4.95
C LEU A 14 20.41 39.18 4.93
N ALA A 15 19.89 40.35 4.54
CA ALA A 15 18.45 40.56 4.41
C ALA A 15 17.84 39.63 3.33
N LEU A 16 18.48 39.55 2.16
CA LEU A 16 18.04 38.66 1.07
C LEU A 16 18.08 37.18 1.46
N LEU A 17 19.15 36.75 2.14
CA LEU A 17 19.28 35.36 2.62
C LEU A 17 18.23 35.04 3.67
N THR A 18 17.94 35.97 4.59
CA THR A 18 16.92 35.79 5.62
C THR A 18 15.52 35.63 5.01
N GLU A 19 15.20 36.44 4.00
CA GLU A 19 13.93 36.33 3.27
C GLU A 19 13.84 35.01 2.50
N ALA A 20 14.92 34.62 1.82
CA ALA A 20 14.99 33.35 1.10
C ALA A 20 14.85 32.14 2.04
N GLU A 21 15.49 32.17 3.21
CA GLU A 21 15.37 31.12 4.22
C GLU A 21 13.93 31.05 4.76
N ALA A 22 13.29 32.19 5.02
CA ALA A 22 11.90 32.24 5.45
C ALA A 22 10.94 31.73 4.37
N ALA A 23 11.21 31.98 3.09
CA ALA A 23 10.46 31.40 1.98
C ALA A 23 10.64 29.89 1.90
N LEU A 24 11.88 29.40 1.96
CA LEU A 24 12.19 27.97 1.92
C LEU A 24 11.51 27.21 3.07
N ARG A 25 11.55 27.75 4.29
CA ARG A 25 10.88 27.15 5.45
C ARG A 25 9.37 27.07 5.28
N ARG A 26 8.74 28.09 4.68
CA ARG A 26 7.31 28.05 4.36
C ARG A 26 7.00 26.99 3.31
N ASP A 27 7.79 26.92 2.25
CA ASP A 27 7.59 25.94 1.19
C ASP A 27 7.77 24.51 1.70
N LEU A 28 8.78 24.26 2.55
CA LEU A 28 8.96 22.97 3.22
C LEU A 28 7.75 22.59 4.07
N SER A 29 7.24 23.51 4.90
CA SER A 29 6.05 23.27 5.71
C SER A 29 4.83 22.89 4.86
N LEU A 30 4.65 23.57 3.71
CA LEU A 30 3.54 23.26 2.79
C LEU A 30 3.69 21.88 2.14
N ILE A 31 4.92 21.47 1.82
CA ILE A 31 5.21 20.14 1.28
C ILE A 31 4.94 19.07 2.33
N GLU A 32 5.43 19.23 3.56
CA GLU A 32 5.20 18.31 4.67
C GLU A 32 3.69 18.15 4.96
N GLU A 33 2.93 19.25 4.96
CA GLU A 33 1.47 19.21 5.11
C GLU A 33 0.75 18.55 3.94
N ALA A 34 1.26 18.69 2.71
CA ALA A 34 0.72 18.01 1.54
C ALA A 34 0.99 16.51 1.58
N GLU A 35 2.21 16.11 1.98
CA GLU A 35 2.61 14.72 2.15
C GLU A 35 1.79 14.03 3.23
N ALA A 36 1.62 14.67 4.39
CA ALA A 36 0.79 14.14 5.47
C ALA A 36 -0.68 13.93 5.04
N ARG A 37 -1.24 14.87 4.25
CA ARG A 37 -2.60 14.73 3.70
C ARG A 37 -2.70 13.62 2.66
N LEU A 38 -1.67 13.47 1.82
CA LEU A 38 -1.62 12.39 0.83
C LEU A 38 -1.56 11.03 1.51
N GLN A 39 -0.67 10.87 2.50
CA GLN A 39 -0.55 9.63 3.25
C GLN A 39 -1.88 9.27 3.94
N ALA A 40 -2.51 10.24 4.61
CA ALA A 40 -3.80 10.02 5.23
C ALA A 40 -4.90 9.61 4.22
N ALA A 41 -4.88 10.17 3.01
CA ALA A 41 -5.83 9.80 1.96
C ALA A 41 -5.58 8.38 1.43
N ILE A 42 -4.31 7.96 1.32
CA ILE A 42 -3.92 6.60 0.96
C ILE A 42 -4.39 5.63 2.04
N ASP A 43 -4.09 5.92 3.30
CA ASP A 43 -4.47 5.07 4.44
C ASP A 43 -6.00 4.86 4.50
N ILE A 44 -6.78 5.92 4.29
CA ILE A 44 -8.25 5.82 4.23
C ILE A 44 -8.72 4.96 3.05
N ALA A 45 -8.08 5.10 1.89
CA ALA A 45 -8.43 4.31 0.71
C ALA A 45 -8.10 2.82 0.92
N ASP A 46 -6.95 2.53 1.52
CA ASP A 46 -6.52 1.17 1.85
C ASP A 46 -7.42 0.53 2.91
N GLU A 47 -7.82 1.29 3.94
CA GLU A 47 -8.75 0.81 4.97
C GLU A 47 -10.12 0.46 4.38
N ALA A 48 -10.67 1.34 3.53
CA ALA A 48 -11.96 1.08 2.87
C ALA A 48 -11.90 -0.14 1.94
N ALA A 49 -10.83 -0.27 1.16
CA ALA A 49 -10.62 -1.43 0.29
C ALA A 49 -10.44 -2.72 1.10
N ALA A 50 -9.71 -2.66 2.22
CA ALA A 50 -9.50 -3.78 3.13
C ALA A 50 -10.81 -4.20 3.82
N GLU A 51 -11.66 -3.25 4.22
CA GLU A 51 -12.97 -3.56 4.81
C GLU A 51 -13.87 -4.31 3.82
N ASP A 52 -13.98 -3.81 2.59
CA ASP A 52 -14.82 -4.45 1.56
C ASP A 52 -14.27 -5.82 1.16
N LEU A 53 -12.94 -5.98 1.06
CA LEU A 53 -12.30 -7.28 0.85
C LEU A 53 -12.60 -8.25 2.01
N GLY A 54 -12.45 -7.78 3.25
CA GLY A 54 -12.74 -8.57 4.45
C GLY A 54 -14.19 -9.06 4.51
N ARG A 55 -15.15 -8.23 4.09
CA ARG A 55 -16.56 -8.63 3.97
C ARG A 55 -16.75 -9.73 2.92
N LEU A 56 -16.11 -9.63 1.75
CA LEU A 56 -16.19 -10.68 0.73
C LEU A 56 -15.54 -11.99 1.21
N ILE A 57 -14.39 -11.92 1.86
CA ILE A 57 -13.73 -13.09 2.46
C ILE A 57 -14.66 -13.76 3.45
N ALA A 58 -15.29 -13.01 4.36
CA ALA A 58 -16.25 -13.56 5.32
C ALA A 58 -17.46 -14.26 4.66
N VAL A 59 -17.93 -13.76 3.51
CA VAL A 59 -18.97 -14.42 2.72
C VAL A 59 -18.48 -15.78 2.20
N TYR A 60 -17.26 -15.85 1.65
CA TYR A 60 -16.69 -17.12 1.19
C TYR A 60 -16.36 -18.09 2.32
N GLU A 61 -15.87 -17.61 3.46
CA GLU A 61 -15.60 -18.42 4.66
C GLU A 61 -16.85 -19.05 5.26
N SER A 62 -17.98 -18.35 5.18
CA SER A 62 -19.28 -18.84 5.68
C SER A 62 -20.02 -19.74 4.68
N MET A 63 -19.54 -19.82 3.44
CA MET A 63 -20.09 -20.67 2.41
C MET A 63 -19.64 -22.13 2.58
N LYS A 64 -20.37 -23.07 1.98
CA LYS A 64 -19.88 -24.46 1.89
C LYS A 64 -18.64 -24.49 1.03
N SER A 65 -17.61 -25.22 1.47
CA SER A 65 -16.31 -25.31 0.80
C SER A 65 -16.42 -25.71 -0.67
N ALA A 66 -17.32 -26.65 -1.00
CA ALA A 66 -17.55 -27.08 -2.38
C ALA A 66 -18.16 -25.98 -3.26
N ASP A 67 -19.11 -25.18 -2.73
CA ASP A 67 -19.73 -24.09 -3.47
C ASP A 67 -18.71 -22.95 -3.69
N ALA A 68 -17.92 -22.64 -2.67
CA ALA A 68 -16.85 -21.66 -2.78
C ALA A 68 -15.75 -22.13 -3.75
N ALA A 69 -15.34 -23.39 -3.70
CA ALA A 69 -14.35 -23.97 -4.61
C ALA A 69 -14.79 -23.93 -6.08
N ALA A 70 -16.07 -24.12 -6.37
CA ALA A 70 -16.60 -23.96 -7.72
C ALA A 70 -16.48 -22.51 -8.20
N LEU A 71 -16.75 -21.53 -7.33
CA LEU A 71 -16.58 -20.11 -7.65
C LEU A 71 -15.10 -19.74 -7.84
N PHE A 72 -14.21 -20.19 -6.96
CA PHE A 72 -12.76 -19.94 -7.05
C PHE A 72 -12.16 -20.48 -8.34
N GLN A 73 -12.58 -21.67 -8.79
CA GLN A 73 -12.11 -22.26 -10.06
C GLN A 73 -12.63 -21.53 -11.30
N ALA A 74 -13.69 -20.72 -11.18
CA ALA A 74 -14.14 -19.83 -12.26
C ALA A 74 -13.29 -18.55 -12.34
N MET A 75 -12.42 -18.29 -11.36
CA MET A 75 -11.54 -17.13 -11.29
C MET A 75 -10.15 -17.43 -11.86
N THR A 76 -9.38 -16.37 -12.12
CA THR A 76 -7.95 -16.50 -12.41
C THR A 76 -7.19 -16.96 -11.16
N PRO A 77 -6.21 -17.88 -11.28
CA PRO A 77 -5.41 -18.37 -10.14
C PRO A 77 -4.75 -17.25 -9.31
N GLU A 78 -4.36 -16.14 -9.94
CA GLU A 78 -3.73 -14.99 -9.28
C GLU A 78 -4.68 -14.30 -8.30
N PHE A 79 -5.95 -14.17 -8.69
CA PHE A 79 -6.98 -13.55 -7.87
C PHE A 79 -7.39 -14.46 -6.72
N ALA A 80 -7.56 -15.76 -7.01
CA ALA A 80 -7.82 -16.78 -6.01
C ALA A 80 -6.70 -16.85 -4.96
N ALA A 81 -5.43 -16.77 -5.38
CA ALA A 81 -4.29 -16.72 -4.48
C ALA A 81 -4.37 -15.55 -3.50
N GLY A 82 -4.72 -14.36 -3.97
CA GLY A 82 -4.91 -13.18 -3.10
C GLY A 82 -5.98 -13.40 -2.03
N PHE A 83 -7.14 -13.94 -2.41
CA PHE A 83 -8.22 -14.24 -1.47
C PHE A 83 -7.85 -15.32 -0.45
N LEU A 84 -7.21 -16.42 -0.91
CA LEU A 84 -6.80 -17.51 -0.02
C LEU A 84 -5.71 -17.09 0.97
N SER A 85 -4.85 -16.12 0.62
CA SER A 85 -3.80 -15.60 1.52
C SER A 85 -4.35 -14.76 2.67
N GLU A 86 -5.44 -14.02 2.45
CA GLU A 86 -6.06 -13.15 3.47
C GLU A 86 -7.13 -13.89 4.31
N MET A 87 -7.55 -15.07 3.88
CA MET A 87 -8.57 -15.88 4.54
C MET A 87 -7.98 -16.73 5.69
N ARG A 88 -8.83 -17.15 6.63
CA ARG A 88 -8.44 -18.09 7.69
C ARG A 88 -7.92 -19.41 7.11
N ALA A 89 -6.84 -19.91 7.70
CA ALA A 89 -6.14 -21.10 7.24
C ALA A 89 -7.06 -22.34 7.11
N GLU A 90 -8.02 -22.52 8.02
CA GLU A 90 -8.93 -23.66 7.99
C GLU A 90 -9.92 -23.59 6.81
N ALA A 91 -10.44 -22.40 6.52
CA ALA A 91 -11.33 -22.17 5.38
C ALA A 91 -10.56 -22.31 4.06
N ALA A 92 -9.33 -21.77 4.01
CA ALA A 92 -8.44 -21.90 2.85
C ALA A 92 -8.12 -23.36 2.54
N ALA A 93 -7.75 -24.13 3.55
CA ALA A 93 -7.48 -25.56 3.40
C ALA A 93 -8.72 -26.32 2.90
N SER A 94 -9.90 -25.99 3.44
CA SER A 94 -11.15 -26.64 3.05
C SER A 94 -11.56 -26.32 1.61
N ILE A 95 -11.33 -25.09 1.13
CA ILE A 95 -11.57 -24.73 -0.27
C ILE A 95 -10.53 -25.39 -1.17
N LEU A 96 -9.25 -25.37 -0.79
CA LEU A 96 -8.17 -26.00 -1.56
C LEU A 96 -8.34 -27.52 -1.71
N SER A 97 -8.98 -28.20 -0.76
CA SER A 97 -9.27 -29.63 -0.90
C SER A 97 -10.41 -29.95 -1.88
N GLU A 98 -11.23 -28.96 -2.23
CA GLU A 98 -12.42 -29.12 -3.08
C GLU A 98 -12.19 -28.63 -4.52
N VAL A 99 -11.07 -27.95 -4.79
CA VAL A 99 -10.66 -27.55 -6.15
C VAL A 99 -9.88 -28.66 -6.87
N THR A 100 -9.73 -28.52 -8.18
CA THR A 100 -8.86 -29.42 -8.97
C THR A 100 -7.39 -29.34 -8.53
N PRO A 101 -6.64 -30.46 -8.57
CA PRO A 101 -5.22 -30.48 -8.21
C PRO A 101 -4.37 -29.48 -9.01
N GLU A 102 -4.70 -29.28 -10.29
CA GLU A 102 -4.01 -28.34 -11.17
C GLU A 102 -4.20 -26.90 -10.69
N PHE A 103 -5.43 -26.55 -10.31
CA PHE A 103 -5.75 -25.22 -9.79
C PHE A 103 -5.11 -24.98 -8.41
N ALA A 104 -5.19 -25.96 -7.50
CA ALA A 104 -4.54 -25.89 -6.19
C ALA A 104 -3.02 -25.67 -6.32
N PHE A 105 -2.38 -26.37 -7.25
CA PHE A 105 -0.95 -26.19 -7.53
C PHE A 105 -0.65 -24.79 -8.08
N ALA A 106 -1.42 -24.32 -9.07
CA ALA A 106 -1.22 -23.01 -9.67
C ALA A 106 -1.32 -21.89 -8.62
N VAL A 107 -2.36 -21.91 -7.78
CA VAL A 107 -2.53 -20.95 -6.69
C VAL A 107 -1.39 -21.05 -5.67
N SER A 108 -0.99 -22.26 -5.28
CA SER A 108 0.10 -22.46 -4.31
C SER A 108 1.44 -21.89 -4.81
N VAL A 109 1.75 -22.05 -6.10
CA VAL A 109 2.96 -21.47 -6.71
C VAL A 109 2.91 -19.94 -6.66
N ILE A 110 1.75 -19.34 -6.92
CA ILE A 110 1.59 -17.88 -6.89
C ILE A 110 1.75 -17.34 -5.46
N ILE A 111 1.16 -18.01 -4.46
CA ILE A 111 1.32 -17.62 -3.05
C ILE A 111 2.79 -17.73 -2.62
N ALA A 112 3.47 -18.81 -2.99
CA ALA A 112 4.89 -18.99 -2.71
C ALA A 112 5.76 -17.94 -3.44
N GLY A 113 5.42 -17.60 -4.68
CA GLY A 113 6.11 -16.61 -5.49
C GLY A 113 5.96 -15.18 -4.98
N ARG A 114 4.76 -14.76 -4.56
CA ARG A 114 4.53 -13.44 -3.94
C ARG A 114 5.41 -13.22 -2.72
N ASN A 115 5.59 -14.25 -1.89
CA ASN A 115 6.44 -14.15 -0.70
C ASN A 115 7.94 -14.18 -1.03
N ALA A 116 8.33 -14.71 -2.19
CA ALA A 116 9.71 -14.67 -2.65
C ALA A 116 10.12 -13.27 -3.13
N ASP A 117 9.21 -12.51 -3.76
CA ASP A 117 9.48 -11.13 -4.20
C ASP A 117 9.56 -10.16 -3.00
N ILE A 118 8.75 -10.37 -1.95
CA ILE A 118 8.79 -9.55 -0.72
C ILE A 118 10.09 -9.78 0.08
N ALA A 119 10.72 -10.95 -0.02
CA ALA A 119 11.98 -11.24 0.67
C ALA A 119 13.22 -10.62 0.01
N LEU A 120 13.06 -9.96 -1.15
CA LEU A 120 14.14 -9.36 -1.93
C LEU A 120 14.17 -7.82 -1.87
N GLU A 121 13.21 -7.20 -1.20
CA GLU A 121 13.25 -5.78 -0.78
C GLU A 121 13.67 -5.64 0.68
#